data_AF-A0A6A8FIQ2-F1
#
_entry.id   AF-A0A6A8FIQ2-F1
#
_cell.length_a   1.000
_cell.length_b   1.000
_cell.length_c   1.000
_cell.angle_alpha   90.00
_cell.angle_beta   90.00
_cell.angle_gamma   90.00
#
_symmetry.space_group_name_H-M   'P 1'
#
loop_
_entity.id
_entity.type
_entity.pdbx_description
1 polymer ?
#
loop_
_entity_poly.entity_id
_entity_poly.type
_entity_poly.pdbx_seq_one_letter_code
_entity_poly.pdbx_strand_id
1 'polypeptide(L)' 'MRNQRRIGEALMIASGIGITVVGYVLGVFFVSYGGLAIASLGVVSIFWR' A
#
# COMPACT_ATOMS: atom_id res chain seq x y z
N MET A 1 -0.29 22.05 -3.49
CA MET A 1 -0.68 20.74 -4.06
C MET A 1 0.35 19.61 -3.87
N ARG A 2 1.68 19.88 -3.85
CA ARG A 2 2.72 18.84 -3.75
C ARG A 2 2.72 18.07 -2.41
N ASN A 3 2.42 18.74 -1.29
CA ASN A 3 2.38 18.11 0.04
C ASN A 3 1.18 17.16 0.22
N GLN A 4 -0.01 17.58 -0.22
CA GLN A 4 -1.23 16.76 -0.15
C GLN A 4 -1.10 15.47 -0.97
N ARG A 5 -0.40 15.51 -2.11
CA ARG A 5 -0.11 14.30 -2.91
C ARG A 5 0.83 13.32 -2.19
N ARG A 6 1.91 13.80 -1.56
CA ARG A 6 2.83 12.95 -0.78
C ARG A 6 2.12 12.28 0.40
N ILE A 7 1.20 12.99 1.05
CA ILE A 7 0.36 12.42 2.12
C ILE A 7 -0.54 11.31 1.57
N GLY A 8 -1.14 11.51 0.39
CA GLY A 8 -1.91 10.48 -0.30
C GLY A 8 -1.09 9.23 -0.66
N GLU A 9 0.12 9.41 -1.16
CA GLU A 9 1.07 8.32 -1.46
C GLU A 9 1.43 7.54 -0.19
N ALA A 10 1.73 8.24 0.91
CA ALA A 10 2.01 7.61 2.20
C ALA A 10 0.80 6.83 2.76
N LEU A 11 -0.41 7.37 2.64
CA LEU A 11 -1.65 6.69 3.03
C LEU A 11 -1.91 5.43 2.20
N MET A 12 -1.62 5.48 0.89
CA MET A 12 -1.74 4.32 0.00
C MET A 12 -0.79 3.20 0.42
N ILE A 13 0.46 3.53 0.77
CA ILE A 13 1.43 2.54 1.24
C ILE A 13 0.99 1.95 2.60
N ALA A 14 0.63 2.81 3.55
CA ALA A 14 0.21 2.36 4.88
C ALA A 14 -1.04 1.47 4.83
N SER A 15 -2.02 1.81 3.99
CA SER A 15 -3.21 0.98 3.78
C SER A 15 -2.89 -0.34 3.09
N GLY A 16 -2.02 -0.35 2.07
CA GLY A 16 -1.55 -1.59 1.44
C GLY A 16 -0.85 -2.54 2.41
N ILE A 17 0.02 -2.01 3.28
CA ILE A 17 0.68 -2.78 4.35
C ILE A 17 -0.36 -3.31 5.34
N GLY A 18 -1.30 -2.47 5.78
CA GLY A 18 -2.36 -2.88 6.69
C GLY A 18 -3.20 -4.04 6.14
N ILE A 19 -3.63 -3.95 4.88
CA ILE A 19 -4.37 -5.01 4.19
C ILE A 19 -3.54 -6.29 4.10
N THR A 20 -2.23 -6.16 3.83
CA THR A 20 -1.31 -7.30 3.76
C THR A 20 -1.28 -8.08 5.07
N VAL A 21 -1.04 -7.37 6.18
CA VAL A 21 -0.94 -7.93 7.52
C VAL A 21 -2.26 -8.55 7.94
N VAL A 22 -3.38 -7.84 7.74
CA VAL A 22 -4.72 -8.35 8.07
C VAL A 22 -5.04 -9.62 7.28
N GLY A 23 -4.80 -9.61 5.97
CA GLY A 23 -5.00 -10.79 5.12
C GLY A 23 -4.16 -11.98 5.56
N TYR A 24 -2.93 -11.73 6.05
CA TYR A 24 -2.00 -12.78 6.45
C TYR A 24 -2.42 -13.42 7.77
N VAL A 25 -2.81 -12.58 8.74
CA VAL A 25 -3.34 -13.03 10.04
C VAL A 25 -4.62 -13.85 9.87
N LEU A 26 -5.47 -13.47 8.92
CA LEU A 26 -6.71 -14.19 8.62
C LEU A 26 -6.52 -15.45 7.75
N GLY A 27 -5.29 -15.73 7.28
CA GLY A 27 -5.01 -16.86 6.39
C GLY A 27 -5.56 -16.69 4.97
N VAL A 28 -5.97 -15.47 4.58
CA VAL A 28 -6.51 -15.15 3.26
C VAL A 28 -5.39 -14.57 2.40
N PHE A 29 -4.52 -15.45 1.91
CA PHE A 29 -3.32 -15.06 1.15
C PHE A 29 -3.62 -14.19 -0.08
N PHE A 30 -4.76 -14.41 -0.73
CA PHE A 30 -5.18 -13.58 -1.87
C PHE A 30 -5.32 -12.09 -1.49
N VAL A 31 -5.89 -11.81 -0.31
CA VAL A 31 -6.02 -10.44 0.21
C VAL A 31 -4.65 -9.87 0.57
N SER A 32 -3.75 -10.70 1.12
CA SER A 32 -2.37 -10.28 1.40
C SER A 32 -1.62 -9.86 0.15
N TYR A 33 -1.73 -10.63 -0.94
CA TYR A 33 -1.10 -10.27 -2.21
C TYR A 33 -1.69 -9.00 -2.81
N GLY A 34 -3.01 -8.80 -2.68
CA GLY A 34 -3.65 -7.53 -3.05
C GLY A 34 -3.10 -6.34 -2.26
N GLY A 35 -2.92 -6.50 -0.94
CA GLY A 35 -2.31 -5.48 -0.09
C GLY A 35 -0.86 -5.15 -0.49
N LEU A 36 -0.05 -6.17 -0.79
CA LEU A 36 1.32 -6.01 -1.26
C LEU A 36 1.38 -5.29 -2.60
N ALA A 37 0.46 -5.58 -3.51
CA ALA A 37 0.36 -4.89 -4.79
C ALA A 37 0.06 -3.40 -4.60
N ILE A 38 -0.88 -3.05 -3.72
CA ILE A 38 -1.22 -1.65 -3.39
C ILE A 38 -0.01 -0.94 -2.77
N ALA A 39 0.66 -1.56 -1.80
CA ALA A 39 1.84 -0.99 -1.17
C ALA A 39 2.97 -0.76 -2.19
N SER A 40 3.22 -1.74 -3.07
CA SER A 40 4.25 -1.67 -4.11
C SER A 40 3.96 -0.56 -5.12
N LEU A 41 2.70 -0.40 -5.55
CA LEU A 41 2.31 0.70 -6.44
C LEU A 41 2.54 2.06 -5.79
N GLY A 42 2.23 2.19 -4.50
CA GLY A 42 2.51 3.41 -3.73
C GLY A 42 4.01 3.72 -3.70
N VAL A 43 4.86 2.72 -3.43
CA VAL A 43 6.32 2.88 -3.41
C VAL A 43 6.86 3.26 -4.79
N VAL A 44 6.47 2.56 -5.85
CA VAL A 44 6.88 2.87 -7.23
C VAL A 44 6.46 4.29 -7.61
N SER A 45 5.27 4.73 -7.20
CA SER A 45 4.79 6.09 -7.48
C SER A 45 5.65 7.19 -6.85
N ILE A 46 6.32 6.91 -5.72
CA ILE A 46 7.25 7.85 -5.07
C ILE A 46 8.56 7.93 -5.86
N PHE A 47 9.07 6.79 -6.35
CA PHE A 47 10.34 6.72 -7.08
C PHE A 47 10.28 7.16 -8.54
N TRP A 48 9.13 7.01 -9.21
CA TRP A 48 8.95 7.43 -10.61
C TRP A 48 8.91 8.96 -10.78
N ARG A 49 9.09 9.71 -9.71
CA ARG A 49 8.72 11.11 -9.59
C ARG A 49 9.89 12.01 -9.23
#